data_AF-A0A934YD68-F1
#
_entry.id   AF-A0A934YD68-F1
#
_cell.length_a   1.000
_cell.length_b   1.000
_cell.length_c   1.000
_cell.angle_alpha   90.00
_cell.angle_beta   90.00
_cell.angle_gamma   90.00
#
_symmetry.space_group_name_H-M   'P 1'
#
loop_
_entity.id
_entity.type
_entity.pdbx_description
1 polymer ?
#
loop_
_entity_poly.entity_id
_entity_poly.type
_entity_poly.pdbx_seq_one_letter_code
_entity_poly.pdbx_strand_id
1 'polypeptide(L)'
;MDQNKEIQKSIDALKNIAAQIQASEALATFQEEEDEDSYKALVEEFEAPLMELHVNIANHFPLNLEAFETEFLNPDLEGLLLPRLLGFSVLRGYHDKIYKYLTPQDHFKNLLIAIAESPNFDYIKNRIGQTVQIGFALSSDIWITNLLEGIENKKVHLWLQTQKLEKFFNVDNRKVAYTKYRNQFISHNYYTAKIPTTMGELKLYYPSLKYFLFQRQRLRLDNSNIKPAITELLKNPIIANTEEQHQILFVLLNFFNLEGSDRTDVKTILNKLRKDDANISEEYFEFLIEMYENKTILGPDSDKKVKEFLDTAIEDDILAYYTLVEQLHSKGYMHVDVVEAVREYLGDYKGLSNQAEAVRQAVLRYFKQWIDNAEPNDYPEFFELFKTFSVYMDLFSNKHFNQQLEYSAMAYVRRMMDYFTDKRGKDYQDVKKFVQHTFTEAGFLKDKEAVEMFKTKRKPKD
;
A
#
# COMPACT_ATOMS: atom_id res chain seq x y z
N MET A 1 10.13 -10.82 25.22
CA MET A 1 9.86 -10.45 26.63
C MET A 1 9.50 -8.97 26.84
N ASP A 2 9.70 -8.07 25.86
CA ASP A 2 9.49 -6.61 26.04
C ASP A 2 8.15 -6.05 25.50
N GLN A 3 7.49 -6.75 24.57
CA GLN A 3 6.26 -6.26 23.90
C GLN A 3 5.11 -5.97 24.88
N ASN A 4 4.82 -6.90 25.79
CA ASN A 4 3.74 -6.74 26.76
C ASN A 4 3.99 -5.56 27.72
N LYS A 5 5.25 -5.21 27.99
CA LYS A 5 5.61 -4.11 28.87
C LYS A 5 5.40 -2.75 28.20
N GLU A 6 5.77 -2.61 26.92
CA GLU A 6 5.55 -1.37 26.15
C GLU A 6 4.06 -1.13 25.85
N ILE A 7 3.29 -2.20 25.58
CA ILE A 7 1.83 -2.10 25.46
C ILE A 7 1.23 -1.66 26.79
N GLN A 8 1.63 -2.29 27.90
CA GLN A 8 1.14 -1.89 29.23
C GLN A 8 1.47 -0.42 29.54
N LYS A 9 2.67 0.05 29.21
CA LYS A 9 3.06 1.45 29.36
C LYS A 9 2.16 2.40 28.55
N SER A 10 1.74 1.99 27.36
CA SER A 10 0.81 2.78 26.53
C SER A 10 -0.61 2.78 27.10
N ILE A 11 -1.05 1.67 27.70
CA ILE A 11 -2.31 1.59 28.45
C ILE A 11 -2.27 2.49 29.69
N ASP A 12 -1.16 2.49 30.42
CA ASP A 12 -0.98 3.35 31.60
C ASP A 12 -0.94 4.83 31.21
N ALA A 13 -0.31 5.16 30.07
CA ALA A 13 -0.35 6.51 29.50
C ALA A 13 -1.77 6.94 29.11
N LEU A 14 -2.56 6.04 28.51
CA LEU A 14 -3.96 6.28 28.18
C LEU A 14 -4.79 6.58 29.44
N LYS A 15 -4.58 5.83 30.52
CA LYS A 15 -5.23 6.07 31.82
C LYS A 15 -4.85 7.42 32.42
N ASN A 16 -3.59 7.85 32.25
CA ASN A 16 -3.17 9.18 32.67
C ASN A 16 -3.86 10.28 31.87
N ILE A 17 -4.03 10.11 30.55
CA ILE A 17 -4.79 11.07 29.73
C ILE A 17 -6.26 11.09 30.16
N ALA A 18 -6.87 9.94 30.45
CA ALA A 18 -8.23 9.90 30.98
C ALA A 18 -8.35 10.70 32.29
N ALA A 19 -7.40 10.54 33.22
CA ALA A 19 -7.39 11.33 34.45
C ALA A 19 -7.19 12.84 34.20
N GLN A 20 -6.42 13.22 33.18
CA GLN A 20 -6.25 14.62 32.78
C GLN A 20 -7.53 15.20 32.18
N ILE A 21 -8.23 14.45 31.32
CA ILE A 21 -9.53 14.85 30.76
C ILE A 21 -10.52 15.11 31.89
N GLN A 22 -10.64 14.17 32.83
CA GLN A 22 -11.57 14.29 33.98
C GLN A 22 -11.22 15.45 34.93
N ALA A 23 -9.97 15.93 34.93
CA ALA A 23 -9.53 17.07 35.73
C ALA A 23 -9.45 18.39 34.92
N SER A 24 -9.80 18.38 33.63
CA SER A 24 -9.61 19.52 32.74
C SER A 24 -10.69 20.59 32.90
N GLU A 25 -10.28 21.86 32.78
CA GLU A 25 -11.21 22.99 32.73
C GLU A 25 -12.12 22.92 31.48
N ALA A 26 -11.60 22.36 30.38
CA ALA A 26 -12.38 22.17 29.15
C ALA A 26 -13.55 21.20 29.35
N LEU A 27 -13.35 20.09 30.07
CA LEU A 27 -14.44 19.17 30.40
C LEU A 27 -15.44 19.81 31.36
N ALA A 28 -14.96 20.52 32.39
CA ALA A 28 -15.85 21.22 33.31
C ALA A 28 -16.72 22.25 32.58
N THR A 29 -16.13 23.01 31.65
CA THR A 29 -16.86 23.96 30.79
C THR A 29 -17.90 23.25 29.94
N PHE A 30 -17.54 22.15 29.29
CA PHE A 30 -18.47 21.35 28.49
C PHE A 30 -19.63 20.79 29.33
N GLN A 31 -19.38 20.36 30.56
CA GLN A 31 -20.41 19.87 31.48
C GLN A 31 -21.35 20.99 31.97
N GLU A 32 -20.89 22.25 32.00
CA GLU A 32 -21.71 23.40 32.38
C GLU A 32 -22.51 23.98 31.21
N GLU A 33 -21.87 24.12 30.05
CA GLU A 33 -22.46 24.78 28.87
C GLU A 33 -23.27 23.82 28.00
N GLU A 34 -22.86 22.54 27.91
CA GLU A 34 -23.45 21.50 27.06
C GLU A 34 -23.73 22.01 25.62
N ASP A 35 -22.71 22.56 24.96
CA ASP A 35 -22.82 23.04 23.57
C ASP A 35 -21.72 22.49 22.63
N GLU A 36 -21.87 22.76 21.33
CA GLU A 36 -20.95 22.24 20.30
C GLU A 36 -19.56 22.87 20.37
N ASP A 37 -19.45 24.13 20.81
CA ASP A 37 -18.19 24.86 20.84
C ASP A 37 -17.30 24.37 21.99
N SER A 38 -17.89 24.18 23.17
CA SER A 38 -17.23 23.59 24.34
C SER A 38 -16.80 22.14 24.09
N TYR A 39 -17.63 21.30 23.43
CA TYR A 39 -17.22 19.96 23.02
C TYR A 39 -16.05 19.99 22.02
N LYS A 40 -16.07 20.93 21.07
CA LYS A 40 -15.00 21.08 20.08
C LYS A 40 -13.68 21.49 20.74
N ALA A 41 -13.71 22.37 21.73
CA ALA A 41 -12.52 22.74 22.50
C ALA A 41 -11.90 21.51 23.19
N LEU A 42 -12.73 20.66 23.81
CA LEU A 42 -12.30 19.41 24.43
C LEU A 42 -11.64 18.44 23.41
N VAL A 43 -12.21 18.34 22.21
CA VAL A 43 -11.64 17.54 21.11
C VAL A 43 -10.28 18.09 20.67
N GLU A 44 -10.16 19.41 20.49
CA GLU A 44 -8.93 20.05 20.04
C GLU A 44 -7.78 19.89 21.05
N GLU A 45 -8.09 19.85 22.34
CA GLU A 45 -7.10 19.66 23.41
C GLU A 45 -6.58 18.21 23.50
N PHE A 46 -7.48 17.21 23.49
CA PHE A 46 -7.13 15.84 23.85
C PHE A 46 -7.10 14.83 22.70
N GLU A 47 -7.67 15.11 21.52
CA GLU A 47 -7.67 14.12 20.43
C GLU A 47 -6.25 13.84 19.89
N ALA A 48 -5.40 14.87 19.82
CA ALA A 48 -4.02 14.72 19.34
C ALA A 48 -3.17 13.76 20.20
N PRO A 49 -3.05 13.93 21.54
CA PRO A 49 -2.26 13.00 22.36
C PRO A 49 -2.84 11.58 22.38
N LEU A 50 -4.17 11.42 22.30
CA LEU A 50 -4.81 10.12 22.14
C LEU A 50 -4.42 9.44 20.82
N MET A 51 -4.39 10.20 19.73
CA MET A 51 -3.97 9.71 18.42
C MET A 51 -2.47 9.35 18.40
N GLU A 52 -1.61 10.08 19.11
CA GLU A 52 -0.18 9.75 19.21
C GLU A 52 0.06 8.37 19.85
N LEU A 53 -0.67 8.05 20.92
CA LEU A 53 -0.62 6.71 21.54
C LEU A 53 -1.07 5.62 20.56
N HIS A 54 -2.15 5.87 19.83
CA HIS A 54 -2.65 4.95 18.81
C HIS A 54 -1.61 4.70 17.70
N VAL A 55 -1.03 5.77 17.14
CA VAL A 55 0.00 5.67 16.09
C VAL A 55 1.23 4.92 16.60
N ASN A 56 1.63 5.13 17.86
CA ASN A 56 2.75 4.42 18.45
C ASN A 56 2.53 2.90 18.43
N ILE A 57 1.35 2.43 18.86
CA ILE A 57 0.99 1.01 18.82
C ILE A 57 0.86 0.52 17.38
N ALA A 58 0.23 1.27 16.48
CA ALA A 58 0.09 0.87 15.08
C ALA A 58 1.44 0.71 14.36
N ASN A 59 2.44 1.53 14.73
CA ASN A 59 3.79 1.45 14.16
C ASN A 59 4.56 0.26 14.73
N HIS A 60 4.58 0.10 16.05
CA HIS A 60 5.51 -0.83 16.73
C HIS A 60 4.88 -2.17 17.13
N PHE A 61 3.59 -2.20 17.50
CA PHE A 61 2.88 -3.39 17.98
C PHE A 61 1.53 -3.59 17.26
N PRO A 62 1.52 -3.62 15.92
CA PRO A 62 0.29 -3.56 15.12
C PRO A 62 -0.67 -4.73 15.37
N LEU A 63 -0.16 -5.93 15.71
CA LEU A 63 -1.01 -7.11 15.94
C LEU A 63 -1.85 -7.00 17.22
N ASN A 64 -1.50 -6.06 18.11
CA ASN A 64 -2.24 -5.77 19.34
C ASN A 64 -3.15 -4.54 19.22
N LEU A 65 -3.21 -3.91 18.03
CA LEU A 65 -3.89 -2.63 17.85
C LEU A 65 -5.39 -2.71 18.19
N GLU A 66 -6.11 -3.72 17.71
CA GLU A 66 -7.54 -3.88 18.02
C GLU A 66 -7.81 -4.06 19.52
N ALA A 67 -6.92 -4.78 20.22
CA ALA A 67 -7.02 -4.97 21.67
C ALA A 67 -6.66 -3.69 22.44
N PHE A 68 -5.72 -2.88 21.94
CA PHE A 68 -5.44 -1.58 22.52
C PHE A 68 -6.62 -0.60 22.30
N GLU A 69 -7.27 -0.66 21.14
CA GLU A 69 -8.42 0.19 20.83
C GLU A 69 -9.64 -0.09 21.71
N THR A 70 -9.77 -1.31 22.29
CA THR A 70 -10.85 -1.56 23.26
C THR A 70 -10.66 -0.79 24.57
N GLU A 71 -9.45 -0.35 24.90
CA GLU A 71 -9.21 0.50 26.08
C GLU A 71 -9.79 1.91 25.89
N PHE A 72 -9.99 2.36 24.64
CA PHE A 72 -10.63 3.64 24.33
C PHE A 72 -12.15 3.64 24.58
N LEU A 73 -12.73 2.47 24.89
CA LEU A 73 -14.13 2.37 25.27
C LEU A 73 -14.39 2.83 26.72
N ASN A 74 -13.34 3.18 27.47
CA ASN A 74 -13.47 3.74 28.81
C ASN A 74 -14.30 5.05 28.77
N PRO A 75 -15.42 5.14 29.52
CA PRO A 75 -16.22 6.36 29.62
C PRO A 75 -15.42 7.61 30.00
N ASP A 76 -14.36 7.48 30.80
CA ASP A 76 -13.53 8.61 31.26
C ASP A 76 -12.80 9.32 30.11
N LEU A 77 -12.76 8.74 28.92
CA LEU A 77 -12.18 9.31 27.70
C LEU A 77 -13.18 10.11 26.87
N GLU A 78 -14.43 10.25 27.33
CA GLU A 78 -15.51 11.08 26.74
C GLU A 78 -15.84 10.76 25.26
N GLY A 79 -15.37 9.61 24.78
CA GLY A 79 -15.53 9.17 23.39
C GLY A 79 -14.75 10.00 22.36
N LEU A 80 -13.75 10.80 22.77
CA LEU A 80 -13.12 11.82 21.91
C LEU A 80 -12.48 11.25 20.63
N LEU A 81 -11.78 10.11 20.74
CA LEU A 81 -11.13 9.44 19.60
C LEU A 81 -12.02 8.40 18.91
N LEU A 82 -13.16 8.01 19.50
CA LEU A 82 -14.02 6.95 18.96
C LEU A 82 -14.46 7.20 17.50
N PRO A 83 -14.75 8.44 17.04
CA PRO A 83 -15.03 8.69 15.62
C PRO A 83 -13.93 8.23 14.67
N ARG A 84 -12.66 8.44 15.03
CA ARG A 84 -11.51 8.03 14.21
C ARG A 84 -11.32 6.54 14.24
N LEU A 85 -11.39 5.93 15.43
CA LEU A 85 -11.27 4.48 15.59
C LEU A 85 -12.36 3.74 14.82
N LEU A 86 -13.59 4.26 14.85
CA LEU A 86 -14.70 3.74 14.06
C LEU A 86 -14.36 3.79 12.57
N GLY A 87 -13.79 4.90 12.10
CA GLY A 87 -13.35 5.04 10.72
C GLY A 87 -12.27 4.03 10.33
N PHE A 88 -11.28 3.81 11.20
CA PHE A 88 -10.25 2.80 11.00
C PHE A 88 -10.83 1.39 10.92
N SER A 89 -11.76 1.04 11.81
CA SER A 89 -12.39 -0.28 11.84
C SER A 89 -13.12 -0.62 10.53
N VAL A 90 -13.83 0.36 9.95
CA VAL A 90 -14.51 0.23 8.65
C VAL A 90 -13.48 0.00 7.53
N LEU A 91 -12.36 0.73 7.55
CA LEU A 91 -11.36 0.65 6.49
C LEU A 91 -10.46 -0.59 6.56
N ARG A 92 -10.39 -1.27 7.72
CA ARG A 92 -9.64 -2.53 7.89
C ARG A 92 -10.38 -3.75 7.35
N GLY A 93 -11.71 -3.71 7.37
CA GLY A 93 -12.51 -4.83 6.90
C GLY A 93 -12.23 -5.14 5.43
N TYR A 94 -11.73 -6.34 5.16
CA TYR A 94 -11.49 -6.76 3.78
C TYR A 94 -12.82 -7.01 3.07
N HIS A 95 -12.94 -6.48 1.86
CA HIS A 95 -14.14 -6.58 1.05
C HIS A 95 -13.85 -7.27 -0.29
N ASP A 96 -14.87 -7.92 -0.83
CA ASP A 96 -14.81 -8.57 -2.14
C ASP A 96 -14.95 -7.58 -3.32
N LYS A 97 -15.10 -8.13 -4.53
CA LYS A 97 -15.29 -7.35 -5.77
C LYS A 97 -16.59 -6.56 -5.81
N ILE A 98 -17.60 -6.96 -5.04
CA ILE A 98 -18.86 -6.22 -4.93
C ILE A 98 -18.85 -5.26 -3.74
N TYR A 99 -17.71 -5.01 -3.10
CA TYR A 99 -17.58 -4.13 -1.93
C TYR A 99 -18.54 -4.56 -0.80
N LYS A 100 -18.55 -5.87 -0.47
CA LYS A 100 -19.10 -6.38 0.78
C LYS A 100 -17.99 -7.03 1.61
N TYR A 101 -18.06 -6.89 2.93
CA TYR A 101 -17.11 -7.57 3.82
C TYR A 101 -17.21 -9.08 3.68
N LEU A 102 -16.05 -9.75 3.69
CA LEU A 102 -16.00 -11.22 3.73
C LEU A 102 -16.40 -11.78 5.09
N THR A 103 -16.13 -11.03 6.16
CA THR A 103 -16.41 -11.43 7.54
C THR A 103 -17.25 -10.40 8.28
N PRO A 104 -18.00 -10.83 9.31
CA PRO A 104 -18.49 -9.91 10.34
C PRO A 104 -17.36 -9.03 10.88
N GLN A 105 -17.66 -7.75 11.10
CA GLN A 105 -16.70 -6.77 11.60
C GLN A 105 -16.97 -6.49 13.08
N ASP A 106 -16.51 -7.38 13.96
CA ASP A 106 -16.80 -7.30 15.40
C ASP A 106 -16.24 -6.03 16.05
N HIS A 107 -15.04 -5.61 15.65
CA HIS A 107 -14.44 -4.38 16.16
C HIS A 107 -15.26 -3.13 15.79
N PHE A 108 -15.75 -3.06 14.53
CA PHE A 108 -16.68 -2.01 14.09
C PHE A 108 -17.98 -2.03 14.89
N LYS A 109 -18.55 -3.21 15.15
CA LYS A 109 -19.74 -3.37 16.00
C LYS A 109 -19.49 -2.86 17.41
N ASN A 110 -18.41 -3.27 18.05
CA ASN A 110 -18.12 -2.92 19.44
C ASN A 110 -17.92 -1.42 19.63
N LEU A 111 -17.17 -0.77 18.72
CA LEU A 111 -17.01 0.68 18.72
C LEU A 111 -18.35 1.40 18.50
N LEU A 112 -19.20 0.91 17.59
CA LEU A 112 -20.48 1.56 17.32
C LEU A 112 -21.46 1.42 18.50
N ILE A 113 -21.46 0.27 19.19
CA ILE A 113 -22.25 0.06 20.41
C ILE A 113 -21.77 1.01 21.51
N ALA A 114 -20.46 1.09 21.76
CA ALA A 114 -19.92 2.01 22.77
C ALA A 114 -20.25 3.48 22.47
N ILE A 115 -20.23 3.88 21.20
CA ILE A 115 -20.69 5.22 20.79
C ILE A 115 -22.19 5.38 21.03
N ALA A 116 -23.00 4.38 20.69
CA ALA A 116 -24.46 4.41 20.85
C ALA A 116 -24.89 4.50 22.33
N GLU A 117 -24.10 3.94 23.23
CA GLU A 117 -24.31 3.97 24.69
C GLU A 117 -23.65 5.18 25.37
N SER A 118 -22.85 5.96 24.63
CA SER A 118 -22.15 7.14 25.18
C SER A 118 -23.14 8.25 25.55
N PRO A 119 -22.97 8.90 26.72
CA PRO A 119 -23.69 10.11 27.07
C PRO A 119 -23.55 11.23 26.02
N ASN A 120 -22.39 11.27 25.34
CA ASN A 120 -22.04 12.31 24.37
C ASN A 120 -22.47 11.95 22.93
N PHE A 121 -23.36 10.97 22.76
CA PHE A 121 -23.80 10.51 21.42
C PHE A 121 -24.28 11.65 20.53
N ASP A 122 -24.99 12.64 21.08
CA ASP A 122 -25.53 13.75 20.31
C ASP A 122 -24.45 14.64 19.66
N TYR A 123 -23.24 14.69 20.23
CA TYR A 123 -22.09 15.35 19.64
C TYR A 123 -21.29 14.42 18.73
N ILE A 124 -21.08 13.18 19.17
CA ILE A 124 -20.30 12.18 18.43
C ILE A 124 -20.97 11.84 17.08
N LYS A 125 -22.31 11.76 17.02
CA LYS A 125 -23.07 11.42 15.80
C LYS A 125 -22.80 12.37 14.64
N ASN A 126 -22.48 13.65 14.93
CA ASN A 126 -22.15 14.65 13.93
C ASN A 126 -20.82 14.36 13.20
N ARG A 127 -19.95 13.53 13.81
CA ARG A 127 -18.63 13.16 13.28
C ARG A 127 -18.60 11.78 12.62
N ILE A 128 -19.57 10.90 12.90
CA ILE A 128 -19.56 9.49 12.46
C ILE A 128 -20.56 9.13 11.37
N GLY A 129 -21.45 10.05 10.95
CA GLY A 129 -22.50 9.74 9.98
C GLY A 129 -21.98 9.11 8.67
N GLN A 130 -20.95 9.70 8.06
CA GLN A 130 -20.32 9.13 6.86
C GLN A 130 -19.70 7.75 7.15
N THR A 131 -19.04 7.58 8.29
CA THR A 131 -18.41 6.32 8.70
C THR A 131 -19.42 5.19 8.79
N VAL A 132 -20.54 5.41 9.48
CA VAL A 132 -21.61 4.41 9.63
C VAL A 132 -22.24 4.08 8.28
N GLN A 133 -22.48 5.10 7.45
CA GLN A 133 -23.01 4.89 6.09
C GLN A 133 -22.12 3.96 5.26
N ILE A 134 -20.80 4.17 5.28
CA ILE A 134 -19.85 3.31 4.56
C ILE A 134 -19.77 1.93 5.20
N GLY A 135 -19.68 1.85 6.52
CA GLY A 135 -19.68 0.56 7.26
C GLY A 135 -20.91 -0.28 6.93
N PHE A 136 -22.11 0.30 6.95
CA PHE A 136 -23.36 -0.39 6.59
C PHE A 136 -23.43 -0.72 5.09
N ALA A 137 -22.90 0.13 4.22
CA ALA A 137 -22.81 -0.18 2.80
C ALA A 137 -21.98 -1.43 2.52
N LEU A 138 -20.94 -1.68 3.31
CA LEU A 138 -20.04 -2.84 3.20
C LEU A 138 -20.56 -4.08 3.98
N SER A 139 -21.35 -3.90 5.04
CA SER A 139 -21.93 -5.00 5.83
C SER A 139 -23.12 -5.69 5.14
N SER A 140 -23.43 -6.91 5.59
CA SER A 140 -24.65 -7.62 5.18
C SER A 140 -25.88 -7.09 5.93
N ASP A 141 -27.07 -7.19 5.31
CA ASP A 141 -28.31 -6.70 5.94
C ASP A 141 -28.62 -7.44 7.24
N ILE A 142 -28.38 -8.76 7.29
CA ILE A 142 -28.57 -9.58 8.50
C ILE A 142 -27.67 -9.07 9.64
N TRP A 143 -26.41 -8.76 9.35
CA TRP A 143 -25.48 -8.25 10.36
C TRP A 143 -25.93 -6.88 10.89
N ILE A 144 -26.43 -6.00 10.02
CA ILE A 144 -26.95 -4.68 10.42
C ILE A 144 -28.19 -4.84 11.30
N THR A 145 -29.15 -5.70 10.90
CA THR A 145 -30.35 -5.94 11.71
C THR A 145 -30.00 -6.44 13.11
N ASN A 146 -29.13 -7.44 13.21
CA ASN A 146 -28.68 -7.98 14.51
C ASN A 146 -27.95 -6.94 15.36
N LEU A 147 -27.22 -6.01 14.75
CA LEU A 147 -26.58 -4.90 15.45
C LEU A 147 -27.61 -3.93 16.01
N LEU A 148 -28.59 -3.53 15.19
CA LEU A 148 -29.62 -2.57 15.58
C LEU A 148 -30.54 -3.13 16.68
N GLU A 149 -30.89 -4.42 16.62
CA GLU A 149 -31.69 -5.09 17.66
C GLU A 149 -31.02 -5.05 19.05
N GLY A 150 -29.69 -4.93 19.11
CA GLY A 150 -28.94 -4.78 20.35
C GLY A 150 -28.96 -3.38 20.96
N ILE A 151 -29.56 -2.38 20.29
CA ILE A 151 -29.54 -0.98 20.74
C ILE A 151 -30.87 -0.62 21.38
N GLU A 152 -30.86 -0.46 22.70
CA GLU A 152 -32.07 -0.18 23.49
C GLU A 152 -32.61 1.25 23.27
N ASN A 153 -31.72 2.23 23.05
CA ASN A 153 -32.11 3.62 22.87
C ASN A 153 -32.77 3.85 21.50
N LYS A 154 -34.10 4.05 21.51
CA LYS A 154 -34.91 4.26 20.29
C LYS A 154 -34.46 5.43 19.41
N LYS A 155 -33.96 6.52 20.00
CA LYS A 155 -33.48 7.69 19.23
C LYS A 155 -32.22 7.32 18.44
N VAL A 156 -31.27 6.67 19.12
CA VAL A 156 -30.02 6.20 18.52
C VAL A 156 -30.30 5.14 17.46
N HIS A 157 -31.17 4.18 17.76
CA HIS A 157 -31.64 3.16 16.82
C HIS A 157 -32.20 3.78 15.53
N LEU A 158 -33.12 4.75 15.65
CA LEU A 158 -33.69 5.44 14.49
C LEU A 158 -32.63 6.18 13.70
N TRP A 159 -31.71 6.90 14.37
CA TRP A 159 -30.62 7.59 13.70
C TRP A 159 -29.73 6.63 12.89
N LEU A 160 -29.34 5.49 13.48
CA LEU A 160 -28.54 4.48 12.79
C LEU A 160 -29.29 3.89 11.59
N GLN A 161 -30.59 3.64 11.72
CA GLN A 161 -31.41 3.15 10.61
C GLN A 161 -31.41 4.14 9.43
N THR A 162 -31.42 5.45 9.69
CA THR A 162 -31.31 6.46 8.61
C THR A 162 -29.94 6.50 7.92
N GLN A 163 -28.89 5.93 8.53
CA GLN A 163 -27.57 5.81 7.90
C GLN A 163 -27.50 4.70 6.85
N LYS A 164 -28.51 3.83 6.76
CA LYS A 164 -28.60 2.81 5.70
C LYS A 164 -29.15 3.45 4.42
N LEU A 165 -28.25 3.90 3.54
CA LEU A 165 -28.64 4.59 2.31
C LEU A 165 -28.84 3.63 1.12
N GLU A 166 -30.00 3.69 0.47
CA GLU A 166 -30.37 2.83 -0.67
C GLU A 166 -29.44 3.00 -1.89
N LYS A 167 -28.85 4.19 -2.07
CA LYS A 167 -27.90 4.45 -3.17
C LYS A 167 -26.71 3.48 -3.17
N PHE A 168 -26.40 2.88 -2.01
CA PHE A 168 -25.32 1.91 -1.86
C PHE A 168 -25.74 0.46 -2.18
N PHE A 169 -26.98 0.20 -2.60
CA PHE A 169 -27.30 -1.08 -3.22
C PHE A 169 -26.57 -1.26 -4.56
N ASN A 170 -26.30 -0.15 -5.26
CA ASN A 170 -25.46 -0.14 -6.44
C ASN A 170 -23.96 -0.28 -6.08
N VAL A 171 -23.26 -1.20 -6.75
CA VAL A 171 -21.85 -1.53 -6.52
C VAL A 171 -20.92 -0.36 -6.87
N ASP A 172 -21.16 0.36 -7.96
CA ASP A 172 -20.32 1.46 -8.40
C ASP A 172 -20.39 2.64 -7.41
N ASN A 173 -21.59 2.94 -6.92
CA ASN A 173 -21.77 3.94 -5.87
C ASN A 173 -21.03 3.57 -4.58
N ARG A 174 -21.05 2.29 -4.19
CA ARG A 174 -20.27 1.81 -3.03
C ARG A 174 -18.79 1.96 -3.25
N LYS A 175 -18.29 1.52 -4.41
CA LYS A 175 -16.88 1.63 -4.79
C LYS A 175 -16.39 3.07 -4.70
N VAL A 176 -17.09 4.00 -5.35
CA VAL A 176 -16.72 5.42 -5.35
C VAL A 176 -16.75 6.00 -3.94
N ALA A 177 -17.77 5.66 -3.15
CA ALA A 177 -17.90 6.16 -1.78
C ALA A 177 -16.80 5.63 -0.86
N TYR A 178 -16.49 4.33 -0.93
CA TYR A 178 -15.39 3.72 -0.20
C TYR A 178 -14.05 4.34 -0.58
N THR A 179 -13.74 4.50 -1.87
CA THR A 179 -12.47 5.10 -2.31
C THR A 179 -12.34 6.54 -1.82
N LYS A 180 -13.40 7.35 -1.93
CA LYS A 180 -13.40 8.73 -1.41
C LYS A 180 -13.19 8.76 0.10
N TYR A 181 -13.87 7.88 0.83
CA TYR A 181 -13.75 7.78 2.28
C TYR A 181 -12.34 7.33 2.70
N ARG A 182 -11.80 6.27 2.11
CA ARG A 182 -10.42 5.78 2.35
C ARG A 182 -9.38 6.87 2.14
N ASN A 183 -9.54 7.72 1.11
CA ASN A 183 -8.60 8.80 0.83
C ASN A 183 -8.54 9.85 1.95
N GLN A 184 -9.60 10.02 2.76
CA GLN A 184 -9.58 10.91 3.92
C GLN A 184 -8.61 10.44 5.02
N PHE A 185 -8.27 9.15 5.04
CA PHE A 185 -7.41 8.54 6.05
C PHE A 185 -6.01 8.17 5.54
N ILE A 186 -5.63 8.62 4.33
CA ILE A 186 -4.37 8.23 3.69
C ILE A 186 -3.11 8.56 4.51
N SER A 187 -3.19 9.59 5.36
CA SER A 187 -2.11 10.04 6.25
C SER A 187 -2.01 9.25 7.56
N HIS A 188 -2.98 8.39 7.87
CA HIS A 188 -3.04 7.69 9.15
C HIS A 188 -2.56 6.24 8.98
N ASN A 189 -1.76 5.75 9.93
CA ASN A 189 -1.46 4.32 10.04
C ASN A 189 -2.42 3.67 11.03
N TYR A 190 -3.26 2.79 10.52
CA TYR A 190 -4.24 2.05 11.31
C TYR A 190 -4.27 0.56 10.93
N TYR A 191 -3.27 0.06 10.23
CA TYR A 191 -3.30 -1.30 9.69
C TYR A 191 -2.95 -2.33 10.76
N THR A 192 -3.74 -3.40 10.81
CA THR A 192 -3.52 -4.58 11.67
C THR A 192 -3.95 -5.83 10.92
N ALA A 193 -3.59 -7.00 11.43
CA ALA A 193 -3.98 -8.29 10.88
C ALA A 193 -4.08 -9.34 11.98
N LYS A 194 -4.92 -10.35 11.73
CA LYS A 194 -4.99 -11.57 12.55
C LYS A 194 -4.11 -12.64 11.91
N ILE A 195 -3.28 -13.29 12.73
CA ILE A 195 -2.43 -14.39 12.29
C ILE A 195 -3.29 -15.66 12.28
N PRO A 196 -3.50 -16.32 11.12
CA PRO A 196 -4.34 -17.50 11.06
C PRO A 196 -3.65 -18.69 11.74
N THR A 197 -4.42 -19.46 12.48
CA THR A 197 -3.96 -20.68 13.18
C THR A 197 -4.47 -21.96 12.54
N THR A 198 -5.55 -21.85 11.76
CA THR A 198 -6.19 -22.96 11.03
C THR A 198 -6.30 -22.67 9.54
N MET A 199 -6.52 -23.72 8.74
CA MET A 199 -6.73 -23.58 7.28
C MET A 199 -7.97 -22.73 6.94
N GLY A 200 -9.04 -22.83 7.74
CA GLY A 200 -10.24 -22.02 7.54
C GLY A 200 -9.96 -20.54 7.79
N GLU A 201 -9.21 -20.22 8.85
CA GLU A 201 -8.77 -18.86 9.15
C GLU A 201 -7.80 -18.32 8.10
N LEU A 202 -6.92 -19.17 7.54
CA LEU A 202 -5.98 -18.76 6.50
C LEU A 202 -6.73 -18.21 5.30
N LYS A 203 -7.67 -18.97 4.72
CA LYS A 203 -8.45 -18.52 3.57
C LYS A 203 -9.25 -17.24 3.84
N LEU A 204 -9.69 -17.07 5.09
CA LEU A 204 -10.50 -15.95 5.51
C LEU A 204 -9.68 -14.67 5.73
N TYR A 205 -8.54 -14.78 6.41
CA TYR A 205 -7.73 -13.65 6.86
C TYR A 205 -6.54 -13.34 5.97
N TYR A 206 -6.15 -14.26 5.07
CA TYR A 206 -5.02 -14.07 4.17
C TYR A 206 -5.11 -12.78 3.34
N PRO A 207 -6.26 -12.40 2.73
CA PRO A 207 -6.32 -11.15 1.97
C PRO A 207 -6.03 -9.91 2.84
N SER A 208 -6.54 -9.89 4.06
CA SER A 208 -6.25 -8.83 5.05
C SER A 208 -4.78 -8.85 5.47
N LEU A 209 -4.21 -10.03 5.70
CA LEU A 209 -2.81 -10.21 6.09
C LEU A 209 -1.85 -9.77 4.99
N LYS A 210 -2.09 -10.17 3.73
CA LYS A 210 -1.32 -9.74 2.56
C LYS A 210 -1.36 -8.22 2.42
N TYR A 211 -2.55 -7.63 2.49
CA TYR A 211 -2.71 -6.17 2.43
C TYR A 211 -1.98 -5.46 3.59
N PHE A 212 -2.09 -5.97 4.81
CA PHE A 212 -1.37 -5.45 5.98
C PHE A 212 0.15 -5.43 5.77
N LEU A 213 0.74 -6.55 5.35
CA LEU A 213 2.18 -6.64 5.12
C LEU A 213 2.65 -5.66 4.04
N PHE A 214 1.88 -5.48 2.96
CA PHE A 214 2.18 -4.47 1.94
C PHE A 214 2.11 -3.04 2.45
N GLN A 215 1.11 -2.71 3.27
CA GLN A 215 1.02 -1.36 3.83
C GLN A 215 2.21 -1.06 4.75
N ARG A 216 2.69 -2.05 5.52
CA ARG A 216 3.89 -1.89 6.34
C ARG A 216 5.13 -1.62 5.50
N GLN A 217 5.29 -2.32 4.38
CA GLN A 217 6.39 -2.08 3.46
C GLN A 217 6.30 -0.69 2.82
N ARG A 218 5.11 -0.29 2.35
CA ARG A 218 4.89 1.04 1.76
C ARG A 218 5.24 2.17 2.73
N LEU A 219 4.91 2.00 4.01
CA LEU A 219 5.18 2.96 5.07
C LEU A 219 6.60 2.86 5.66
N ARG A 220 7.41 1.88 5.22
CA ARG A 220 8.78 1.63 5.71
C ARG A 220 8.86 1.48 7.24
N LEU A 221 7.88 0.78 7.82
CA LEU A 221 7.80 0.59 9.27
C LEU A 221 8.76 -0.51 9.76
N ASP A 222 9.19 -0.41 11.02
CA ASP A 222 9.97 -1.47 11.66
C ASP A 222 9.12 -2.72 11.86
N ASN A 223 9.61 -3.86 11.36
CA ASN A 223 8.88 -5.13 11.39
C ASN A 223 9.39 -6.08 12.49
N SER A 224 10.32 -5.66 13.32
CA SER A 224 10.99 -6.53 14.30
C SER A 224 10.02 -7.24 15.25
N ASN A 225 8.91 -6.60 15.63
CA ASN A 225 7.90 -7.19 16.51
C ASN A 225 6.96 -8.20 15.85
N ILE A 226 6.79 -8.15 14.52
CA ILE A 226 5.89 -9.05 13.80
C ILE A 226 6.63 -10.21 13.13
N LYS A 227 7.93 -10.07 12.84
CA LYS A 227 8.75 -11.12 12.22
C LYS A 227 8.58 -12.48 12.90
N PRO A 228 8.66 -12.62 14.23
CA PRO A 228 8.58 -13.94 14.87
C PRO A 228 7.23 -14.63 14.62
N ALA A 229 6.13 -13.88 14.73
CA ALA A 229 4.78 -14.41 14.53
C ALA A 229 4.54 -14.85 13.07
N ILE A 230 5.08 -14.09 12.10
CA ILE A 230 4.96 -14.45 10.67
C ILE A 230 5.88 -15.63 10.32
N THR A 231 7.09 -15.70 10.87
CA THR A 231 8.00 -16.85 10.69
C THR A 231 7.39 -18.13 11.30
N GLU A 232 6.78 -18.03 12.48
CA GLU A 232 6.07 -19.14 13.10
C GLU A 232 4.89 -19.62 12.25
N LEU A 233 4.11 -18.68 11.68
CA LEU A 233 3.07 -18.99 10.72
C LEU A 233 3.62 -19.78 9.53
N LEU A 234 4.71 -19.34 8.91
CA LEU A 234 5.33 -20.04 7.78
C LEU A 234 5.78 -21.47 8.10
N LYS A 235 6.17 -21.75 9.34
CA LYS A 235 6.56 -23.10 9.78
C LYS A 235 5.38 -24.00 10.09
N ASN A 236 4.17 -23.45 10.20
CA ASN A 236 3.00 -24.22 10.58
C ASN A 236 2.69 -25.26 9.48
N PRO A 237 2.72 -26.57 9.81
CA PRO A 237 2.45 -27.63 8.84
C PRO A 237 1.07 -27.52 8.18
N ILE A 238 0.11 -26.88 8.85
CA ILE A 238 -1.26 -26.70 8.36
C ILE A 238 -1.26 -25.91 7.05
N ILE A 239 -0.38 -24.91 6.91
CA ILE A 239 -0.35 -24.04 5.73
C ILE A 239 0.77 -24.40 4.75
N ALA A 240 1.51 -25.48 5.01
CA ALA A 240 2.65 -25.86 4.18
C ALA A 240 2.23 -26.16 2.73
N ASN A 241 3.01 -25.68 1.77
CA ASN A 241 2.83 -25.83 0.32
C ASN A 241 1.48 -25.28 -0.17
N THR A 242 1.03 -24.17 0.41
CA THR A 242 -0.14 -23.41 -0.06
C THR A 242 0.32 -22.14 -0.76
N GLU A 243 -0.48 -21.66 -1.73
CA GLU A 243 -0.24 -20.39 -2.42
C GLU A 243 -0.10 -19.24 -1.40
N GLU A 244 -0.91 -19.25 -0.34
CA GLU A 244 -0.83 -18.26 0.73
C GLU A 244 0.50 -18.29 1.49
N GLN A 245 1.05 -19.48 1.76
CA GLN A 245 2.37 -19.60 2.38
C GLN A 245 3.47 -19.08 1.45
N HIS A 246 3.42 -19.43 0.16
CA HIS A 246 4.39 -18.99 -0.83
C HIS A 246 4.42 -17.46 -0.92
N GLN A 247 3.24 -16.83 -1.01
CA GLN A 247 3.11 -15.38 -1.09
C GLN A 247 3.61 -14.67 0.18
N ILE A 248 3.29 -15.18 1.37
CA ILE A 248 3.83 -14.62 2.64
C ILE A 248 5.35 -14.77 2.70
N LEU A 249 5.88 -15.92 2.26
CA LEU A 249 7.31 -16.17 2.17
C LEU A 249 7.99 -15.15 1.25
N PHE A 250 7.43 -14.90 0.07
CA PHE A 250 8.00 -13.94 -0.90
C PHE A 250 8.01 -12.51 -0.37
N VAL A 251 6.97 -12.11 0.37
CA VAL A 251 6.92 -10.82 1.07
C VAL A 251 8.03 -10.71 2.11
N LEU A 252 8.23 -11.74 2.94
CA LEU A 252 9.30 -11.73 3.94
C LEU A 252 10.68 -11.66 3.28
N LEU A 253 10.91 -12.45 2.22
CA LEU A 253 12.18 -12.49 1.49
C LEU A 253 12.55 -11.12 0.90
N ASN A 254 11.59 -10.44 0.27
CA ASN A 254 11.86 -9.20 -0.45
C ASN A 254 11.91 -7.96 0.46
N PHE A 255 11.17 -7.96 1.56
CA PHE A 255 10.88 -6.72 2.30
C PHE A 255 11.29 -6.72 3.77
N PHE A 256 11.52 -7.89 4.39
CA PHE A 256 11.82 -7.96 5.81
C PHE A 256 13.32 -8.16 6.02
N ASN A 257 13.90 -7.40 6.96
CA ASN A 257 15.27 -7.66 7.40
C ASN A 257 15.27 -8.85 8.36
N LEU A 258 15.50 -10.06 7.84
CA LEU A 258 15.51 -11.30 8.63
C LEU A 258 16.90 -11.57 9.18
N GLU A 259 16.99 -11.88 10.47
CA GLU A 259 18.23 -12.14 11.19
C GLU A 259 18.11 -13.44 12.02
N GLY A 260 19.24 -14.00 12.45
CA GLY A 260 19.27 -15.15 13.35
C GLY A 260 18.49 -16.39 12.85
N SER A 261 17.63 -16.93 13.71
CA SER A 261 16.80 -18.10 13.42
C SER A 261 15.80 -17.85 12.29
N ASP A 262 15.20 -16.65 12.23
CA ASP A 262 14.19 -16.33 11.22
C ASP A 262 14.78 -16.40 9.80
N ARG A 263 16.01 -15.90 9.63
CA ARG A 263 16.74 -15.99 8.37
C ARG A 263 16.99 -17.43 7.96
N THR A 264 17.39 -18.27 8.92
CA THR A 264 17.68 -19.69 8.68
C THR A 264 16.43 -20.47 8.29
N ASP A 265 15.33 -20.23 9.00
CA ASP A 265 14.04 -20.88 8.77
C ASP A 265 13.51 -20.53 7.37
N VAL A 266 13.45 -19.23 7.04
CA VAL A 266 13.00 -18.74 5.73
C VAL A 266 13.88 -19.27 4.59
N LYS A 267 15.21 -19.27 4.77
CA LYS A 267 16.14 -19.85 3.78
C LYS A 267 15.88 -21.33 3.54
N THR A 268 15.61 -22.08 4.61
CA THR A 268 15.35 -23.52 4.54
C THR A 268 14.04 -23.80 3.80
N ILE A 269 12.98 -23.06 4.12
CA ILE A 269 11.68 -23.20 3.47
C ILE A 269 11.79 -22.87 1.97
N LEU A 270 12.40 -21.74 1.61
CA LEU A 270 12.57 -21.33 0.21
C LEU A 270 13.29 -22.39 -0.62
N ASN A 271 14.46 -22.85 -0.17
CA ASN A 271 15.26 -23.79 -0.95
C ASN A 271 14.68 -25.21 -0.97
N LYS A 272 13.84 -25.56 0.01
CA LYS A 272 13.02 -26.76 -0.07
C LYS A 272 11.95 -26.62 -1.16
N LEU A 273 11.20 -25.52 -1.18
CA LEU A 273 10.19 -25.27 -2.22
C LEU A 273 10.82 -25.25 -3.62
N ARG A 274 11.98 -24.62 -3.81
CA ARG A 274 12.75 -24.63 -5.07
C ARG A 274 13.14 -26.03 -5.55
N LYS A 275 13.27 -27.01 -4.65
CA LYS A 275 13.58 -28.42 -5.00
C LYS A 275 12.32 -29.25 -5.24
N ASP A 276 11.30 -29.02 -4.42
CA ASP A 276 10.15 -29.92 -4.31
C ASP A 276 8.98 -29.49 -5.23
N ASP A 277 8.88 -28.21 -5.58
CA ASP A 277 7.78 -27.64 -6.35
C ASP A 277 8.26 -27.06 -7.69
N ALA A 278 7.77 -27.63 -8.80
CA ALA A 278 8.11 -27.19 -10.15
C ALA A 278 7.48 -25.84 -10.54
N ASN A 279 6.42 -25.41 -9.86
CA ASN A 279 5.69 -24.18 -10.18
C ASN A 279 6.20 -22.95 -9.41
N ILE A 280 7.05 -23.15 -8.40
CA ILE A 280 7.47 -22.07 -7.50
C ILE A 280 8.13 -20.90 -8.22
N SER A 281 8.89 -21.16 -9.29
CA SER A 281 9.48 -20.13 -10.13
C SER A 281 8.41 -19.23 -10.76
N GLU A 282 7.37 -19.84 -11.34
CA GLU A 282 6.28 -19.10 -11.98
C GLU A 282 5.54 -18.24 -10.97
N GLU A 283 5.16 -18.81 -9.83
CA GLU A 283 4.49 -18.09 -8.73
C GLU A 283 5.35 -16.93 -8.19
N TYR A 284 6.67 -17.14 -8.13
CA TYR A 284 7.60 -16.10 -7.70
C TYR A 284 7.67 -14.93 -8.68
N PHE A 285 7.71 -15.21 -9.99
CA PHE A 285 7.73 -14.14 -10.99
C PHE A 285 6.39 -13.41 -11.08
N GLU A 286 5.25 -14.10 -10.93
CA GLU A 286 3.94 -13.44 -10.80
C GLU A 286 3.92 -12.48 -9.61
N PHE A 287 4.44 -12.91 -8.46
CA PHE A 287 4.60 -12.06 -7.29
C PHE A 287 5.50 -10.84 -7.58
N LEU A 288 6.66 -11.04 -8.21
CA LEU A 288 7.56 -9.93 -8.54
C LEU A 288 6.90 -8.92 -9.49
N ILE A 289 6.18 -9.38 -10.50
CA ILE A 289 5.44 -8.50 -11.44
C ILE A 289 4.36 -7.72 -10.69
N GLU A 290 3.56 -8.38 -9.83
CA GLU A 290 2.59 -7.73 -8.96
C GLU A 290 3.25 -6.62 -8.11
N MET A 291 4.48 -6.86 -7.64
CA MET A 291 5.22 -5.89 -6.84
C MET A 291 5.68 -4.68 -7.64
N TYR A 292 6.13 -4.88 -8.88
CA TYR A 292 6.47 -3.79 -9.79
C TYR A 292 5.24 -2.94 -10.15
N GLU A 293 4.10 -3.57 -10.44
CA GLU A 293 2.85 -2.88 -10.79
C GLU A 293 2.30 -2.04 -9.63
N ASN A 294 2.40 -2.54 -8.40
CA ASN A 294 1.96 -1.83 -7.20
C ASN A 294 2.92 -0.73 -6.72
N LYS A 295 3.96 -0.42 -7.51
CA LYS A 295 5.00 0.59 -7.19
C LYS A 295 5.68 0.31 -5.85
N THR A 296 5.82 -0.98 -5.50
CA THR A 296 6.57 -1.38 -4.31
C THR A 296 8.05 -1.10 -4.50
N ILE A 297 8.77 -0.82 -3.41
CA ILE A 297 10.21 -0.55 -3.45
C ILE A 297 10.95 -1.88 -3.62
N LEU A 298 11.09 -2.32 -4.87
CA LEU A 298 12.10 -3.30 -5.29
C LEU A 298 13.35 -2.54 -5.78
N GLY A 299 14.52 -3.18 -5.74
CA GLY A 299 15.77 -2.58 -6.19
C GLY A 299 17.02 -3.36 -5.77
N PRO A 300 18.22 -2.78 -5.99
CA PRO A 300 19.50 -3.45 -5.76
C PRO A 300 19.61 -4.08 -4.37
N ASP A 301 19.15 -3.38 -3.33
CA ASP A 301 19.22 -3.88 -1.96
C ASP A 301 18.26 -5.04 -1.70
N SER A 302 17.04 -5.02 -2.25
CA SER A 302 16.11 -6.15 -2.09
C SER A 302 16.57 -7.35 -2.91
N ASP A 303 17.03 -7.12 -4.14
CA ASP A 303 17.45 -8.19 -5.04
C ASP A 303 18.70 -8.89 -4.53
N LYS A 304 19.67 -8.12 -4.03
CA LYS A 304 20.85 -8.67 -3.34
C LYS A 304 20.47 -9.50 -2.13
N LYS A 305 19.54 -9.00 -1.30
CA LYS A 305 19.06 -9.76 -0.12
C LYS A 305 18.48 -11.09 -0.54
N VAL A 306 17.55 -11.11 -1.50
CA VAL A 306 16.93 -12.37 -1.97
C VAL A 306 17.99 -13.33 -2.48
N LYS A 307 18.96 -12.86 -3.26
CA LYS A 307 20.07 -13.69 -3.74
C LYS A 307 20.84 -14.39 -2.61
N GLU A 308 21.06 -13.73 -1.48
CA GLU A 308 21.73 -14.34 -0.31
C GLU A 308 20.93 -15.50 0.34
N PHE A 309 19.61 -15.56 0.11
CA PHE A 309 18.76 -16.68 0.52
C PHE A 309 18.84 -17.88 -0.42
N LEU A 310 19.30 -17.71 -1.66
CA LEU A 310 19.34 -18.79 -2.63
C LEU A 310 20.50 -19.76 -2.33
N ASP A 311 20.19 -21.05 -2.38
CA ASP A 311 21.17 -22.11 -2.55
C ASP A 311 21.60 -22.13 -4.03
N THR A 312 22.88 -21.85 -4.29
CA THR A 312 23.46 -21.79 -5.64
C THR A 312 23.64 -23.16 -6.26
N ALA A 313 23.46 -24.25 -5.52
CA ALA A 313 23.46 -25.60 -6.08
C ALA A 313 22.14 -25.96 -6.80
N ILE A 314 21.09 -25.15 -6.62
CA ILE A 314 19.81 -25.32 -7.32
C ILE A 314 19.81 -24.37 -8.52
N GLU A 315 20.04 -24.94 -9.71
CA GLU A 315 20.03 -24.21 -10.99
C GLU A 315 18.58 -24.10 -11.50
N ASP A 316 17.88 -23.05 -11.07
CA ASP A 316 16.51 -22.74 -11.49
C ASP A 316 16.38 -21.31 -12.05
N ASP A 317 15.19 -20.98 -12.56
CA ASP A 317 14.90 -19.68 -13.15
C ASP A 317 15.09 -18.51 -12.16
N ILE A 318 14.82 -18.75 -10.86
CA ILE A 318 14.98 -17.73 -9.80
C ILE A 318 16.47 -17.37 -9.66
N LEU A 319 17.36 -18.36 -9.59
CA LEU A 319 18.80 -18.13 -9.51
C LEU A 319 19.34 -17.48 -10.78
N ALA A 320 18.88 -17.93 -11.95
CA ALA A 320 19.26 -17.33 -13.23
C ALA A 320 18.88 -15.84 -13.29
N TYR A 321 17.64 -15.50 -12.89
CA TYR A 321 17.17 -14.12 -12.81
C TYR A 321 18.03 -13.26 -11.87
N TYR A 322 18.26 -13.71 -10.64
CA TYR A 322 19.05 -12.92 -9.67
C TYR A 322 20.54 -12.81 -10.04
N THR A 323 21.05 -13.75 -10.82
CA THR A 323 22.41 -13.65 -11.39
C THR A 323 22.48 -12.56 -12.46
N LEU A 324 21.50 -12.51 -13.36
CA LEU A 324 21.39 -11.44 -14.37
C LEU A 324 21.20 -10.07 -13.71
N VAL A 325 20.28 -9.99 -12.76
CA VAL A 325 19.94 -8.73 -12.08
C VAL A 325 21.11 -8.19 -11.27
N GLU A 326 21.92 -9.04 -10.63
CA GLU A 326 23.18 -8.61 -10.00
C GLU A 326 24.19 -8.03 -11.00
N GLN A 327 24.34 -8.63 -12.19
CA GLN A 327 25.18 -8.04 -13.24
C GLN A 327 24.66 -6.67 -13.67
N LEU A 328 23.35 -6.54 -13.80
CA LEU A 328 22.69 -5.29 -14.14
C LEU A 328 22.89 -4.21 -13.06
N HIS A 329 22.86 -4.59 -11.77
CA HIS A 329 23.17 -3.68 -10.65
C HIS A 329 24.65 -3.26 -10.61
N SER A 330 25.56 -4.19 -10.87
CA SER A 330 27.00 -3.99 -10.66
C SER A 330 27.69 -3.28 -11.83
N LYS A 331 27.38 -3.68 -13.08
CA LYS A 331 27.97 -3.08 -14.29
C LYS A 331 27.16 -1.90 -14.83
N GLY A 332 25.88 -1.84 -14.49
CA GLY A 332 24.93 -0.85 -14.99
C GLY A 332 24.28 -1.27 -16.32
N TYR A 333 23.02 -0.87 -16.49
CA TYR A 333 22.18 -1.25 -17.62
C TYR A 333 22.64 -0.71 -18.98
N MET A 334 23.59 0.23 -19.03
CA MET A 334 24.16 0.73 -20.29
C MET A 334 25.36 -0.11 -20.79
N HIS A 335 25.89 -1.01 -19.96
CA HIS A 335 27.09 -1.77 -20.29
C HIS A 335 26.77 -2.86 -21.33
N VAL A 336 27.63 -3.00 -22.34
CA VAL A 336 27.42 -3.95 -23.46
C VAL A 336 27.23 -5.39 -22.95
N ASP A 337 28.07 -5.85 -22.03
CA ASP A 337 27.91 -7.17 -21.39
C ASP A 337 26.53 -7.40 -20.76
N VAL A 338 25.91 -6.36 -20.19
CA VAL A 338 24.59 -6.49 -19.56
C VAL A 338 23.51 -6.61 -20.63
N VAL A 339 23.62 -5.86 -21.73
CA VAL A 339 22.70 -5.96 -22.86
C VAL A 339 22.77 -7.36 -23.49
N GLU A 340 23.98 -7.90 -23.67
CA GLU A 340 24.17 -9.26 -24.17
C GLU A 340 23.64 -10.31 -23.19
N ALA A 341 23.92 -10.18 -21.89
CA ALA A 341 23.39 -11.09 -20.87
C ALA A 341 21.85 -11.10 -20.82
N VAL A 342 21.21 -9.93 -20.98
CA VAL A 342 19.75 -9.84 -21.10
C VAL A 342 19.28 -10.54 -22.38
N ARG A 343 19.97 -10.37 -23.50
CA ARG A 343 19.64 -11.05 -24.76
C ARG A 343 19.71 -12.56 -24.64
N GLU A 344 20.81 -13.08 -24.06
CA GLU A 344 21.00 -14.50 -23.82
C GLU A 344 19.89 -15.04 -22.92
N TYR A 345 19.63 -14.39 -21.79
CA TYR A 345 18.55 -14.77 -20.88
C TYR A 345 17.19 -14.84 -21.59
N LEU A 346 16.82 -13.83 -22.38
CA LEU A 346 15.57 -13.84 -23.14
C LEU A 346 15.51 -14.92 -24.21
N GLY A 347 16.65 -15.41 -24.70
CA GLY A 347 16.72 -16.51 -25.66
C GLY A 347 16.19 -17.83 -25.10
N ASP A 348 16.30 -18.01 -23.78
CA ASP A 348 15.88 -19.23 -23.08
C ASP A 348 14.38 -19.21 -22.72
N TYR A 349 13.71 -18.05 -22.81
CA TYR A 349 12.31 -17.89 -22.40
C TYR A 349 11.41 -17.40 -23.54
N LYS A 350 10.13 -17.76 -23.48
CA LYS A 350 9.13 -17.24 -24.42
C LYS A 350 8.94 -15.74 -24.19
N GLY A 351 8.74 -14.97 -25.26
CA GLY A 351 8.57 -13.51 -25.16
C GLY A 351 7.40 -13.01 -24.30
N LEU A 352 6.45 -13.86 -23.89
CA LEU A 352 5.35 -13.50 -22.99
C LEU A 352 5.45 -14.19 -21.61
N SER A 353 6.60 -14.77 -21.28
CA SER A 353 6.77 -15.43 -19.99
C SER A 353 6.96 -14.42 -18.85
N ASN A 354 6.64 -14.85 -17.63
CA ASN A 354 6.77 -14.02 -16.42
C ASN A 354 8.25 -13.72 -16.11
N GLN A 355 9.17 -14.63 -16.43
CA GLN A 355 10.62 -14.42 -16.36
C GLN A 355 11.06 -13.23 -17.23
N ALA A 356 10.62 -13.21 -18.50
CA ALA A 356 10.95 -12.14 -19.43
C ALA A 356 10.34 -10.80 -18.99
N GLU A 357 9.11 -10.81 -18.47
CA GLU A 357 8.46 -9.60 -17.95
C GLU A 357 9.15 -9.06 -16.69
N ALA A 358 9.59 -9.92 -15.77
CA ALA A 358 10.33 -9.49 -14.58
C ALA A 358 11.64 -8.76 -14.95
N VAL A 359 12.38 -9.25 -15.95
CA VAL A 359 13.59 -8.57 -16.46
C VAL A 359 13.25 -7.24 -17.12
N ARG A 360 12.16 -7.17 -17.90
CA ARG A 360 11.69 -5.90 -18.46
C ARG A 360 11.40 -4.88 -17.38
N GLN A 361 10.70 -5.26 -16.32
CA GLN A 361 10.39 -4.37 -15.21
C GLN A 361 11.65 -3.94 -14.45
N ALA A 362 12.61 -4.85 -14.24
CA ALA A 362 13.91 -4.55 -13.63
C ALA A 362 14.69 -3.49 -14.43
N VAL A 363 14.77 -3.61 -15.76
CA VAL A 363 15.40 -2.60 -16.64
C VAL A 363 14.60 -1.30 -16.65
N LEU A 364 13.28 -1.37 -16.82
CA LEU A 364 12.40 -0.20 -16.91
C LEU A 364 12.48 0.67 -15.65
N ARG A 365 12.66 0.05 -14.49
CA ARG A 365 12.88 0.74 -13.22
C ARG A 365 14.07 1.70 -13.28
N TYR A 366 15.19 1.29 -13.88
CA TYR A 366 16.35 2.17 -14.02
C TYR A 366 16.08 3.35 -14.95
N PHE A 367 15.38 3.09 -16.06
CA PHE A 367 15.00 4.16 -16.98
C PHE A 367 14.10 5.17 -16.27
N LYS A 368 13.06 4.70 -15.58
CA LYS A 368 12.15 5.55 -14.80
C LYS A 368 12.89 6.30 -13.68
N GLN A 369 13.74 5.62 -12.91
CA GLN A 369 14.50 6.26 -11.84
C GLN A 369 15.40 7.38 -12.37
N TRP A 370 16.06 7.18 -13.52
CA TRP A 370 16.85 8.24 -14.13
C TRP A 370 15.96 9.40 -14.59
N ILE A 371 14.90 9.10 -15.36
CA ILE A 371 13.97 10.09 -15.91
C ILE A 371 13.30 10.89 -14.78
N ASP A 372 12.84 10.25 -13.72
CA ASP A 372 12.11 10.90 -12.64
C ASP A 372 13.01 11.89 -11.87
N ASN A 373 14.30 11.58 -11.74
CA ASN A 373 15.28 12.41 -11.03
C ASN A 373 16.00 13.45 -11.92
N ALA A 374 15.87 13.36 -13.25
CA ALA A 374 16.53 14.28 -14.17
C ALA A 374 15.92 15.70 -14.11
N GLU A 375 16.77 16.71 -13.99
CA GLU A 375 16.41 18.12 -14.10
C GLU A 375 16.32 18.53 -15.57
N PRO A 376 15.50 19.54 -15.96
CA PRO A 376 15.37 19.95 -17.36
C PRO A 376 16.69 20.24 -18.10
N ASN A 377 17.75 20.64 -17.38
CA ASN A 377 19.07 20.91 -17.96
C ASN A 377 19.86 19.64 -18.32
N ASP A 378 19.48 18.47 -17.78
CA ASP A 378 20.09 17.16 -18.06
C ASP A 378 19.57 16.55 -19.39
N TYR A 379 19.00 17.38 -20.28
CA TYR A 379 18.47 16.91 -21.56
C TYR A 379 19.55 16.34 -22.50
N PRO A 380 20.82 16.82 -22.53
CA PRO A 380 21.84 16.20 -23.36
C PRO A 380 22.12 14.74 -22.95
N GLU A 381 22.17 14.48 -21.64
CA GLU A 381 22.33 13.14 -21.09
C GLU A 381 21.13 12.26 -21.42
N PHE A 382 19.91 12.81 -21.38
CA PHE A 382 18.71 12.09 -21.80
C PHE A 382 18.76 11.69 -23.27
N PHE A 383 19.26 12.55 -24.16
CA PHE A 383 19.35 12.25 -25.59
C PHE A 383 20.31 11.09 -25.86
N GLU A 384 21.45 11.08 -25.17
CA GLU A 384 22.40 9.98 -25.24
C GLU A 384 21.82 8.70 -24.64
N LEU A 385 21.13 8.81 -23.50
CA LEU A 385 20.50 7.67 -22.84
C LEU A 385 19.38 7.03 -23.67
N PHE A 386 18.70 7.82 -24.49
CA PHE A 386 17.65 7.32 -25.37
C PHE A 386 18.17 6.28 -26.37
N LYS A 387 19.45 6.33 -26.75
CA LYS A 387 20.06 5.28 -27.59
C LYS A 387 20.01 3.92 -26.89
N THR A 388 20.28 3.88 -25.59
CA THR A 388 20.13 2.68 -24.76
C THR A 388 18.66 2.27 -24.65
N PHE A 389 17.74 3.22 -24.53
CA PHE A 389 16.30 2.92 -24.54
C PHE A 389 15.89 2.21 -25.82
N SER A 390 16.29 2.72 -26.99
CA SER A 390 16.02 2.09 -28.29
C SER A 390 16.56 0.67 -28.37
N VAL A 391 17.79 0.43 -27.90
CA VAL A 391 18.38 -0.92 -27.86
C VAL A 391 17.51 -1.89 -27.05
N TYR A 392 17.01 -1.48 -25.88
CA TYR A 392 16.14 -2.33 -25.06
C TYR A 392 14.71 -2.45 -25.63
N MET A 393 14.17 -1.40 -26.26
CA MET A 393 12.87 -1.46 -26.94
C MET A 393 12.89 -2.50 -28.07
N ASP A 394 13.96 -2.52 -28.86
CA ASP A 394 14.16 -3.50 -29.92
C ASP A 394 14.39 -4.90 -29.34
N LEU A 395 15.28 -5.01 -28.34
CA LEU A 395 15.60 -6.27 -27.67
C LEU A 395 14.37 -6.95 -27.08
N PHE A 396 13.53 -6.19 -26.39
CA PHE A 396 12.32 -6.73 -25.77
C PHE A 396 11.16 -6.89 -26.76
N SER A 397 11.11 -6.08 -27.81
CA SER A 397 10.03 -6.05 -28.81
C SER A 397 8.63 -6.09 -28.17
N ASN A 398 8.46 -5.43 -27.02
CA ASN A 398 7.26 -5.53 -26.18
C ASN A 398 6.51 -4.20 -26.14
N LYS A 399 5.24 -4.22 -26.56
CA LYS A 399 4.39 -3.02 -26.64
C LYS A 399 4.12 -2.38 -25.27
N HIS A 400 3.92 -3.19 -24.23
CA HIS A 400 3.62 -2.69 -22.89
C HIS A 400 4.83 -1.95 -22.31
N PHE A 401 6.03 -2.53 -22.41
CA PHE A 401 7.29 -1.89 -22.03
C PHE A 401 7.48 -0.56 -22.78
N ASN A 402 7.35 -0.57 -24.11
CA ASN A 402 7.51 0.63 -24.94
C ASN A 402 6.54 1.74 -24.52
N GLN A 403 5.28 1.39 -24.24
CA GLN A 403 4.26 2.34 -23.79
C GLN A 403 4.59 2.94 -22.40
N GLN A 404 5.10 2.13 -21.46
CA GLN A 404 5.49 2.65 -20.15
C GLN A 404 6.71 3.59 -20.23
N LEU A 405 7.66 3.29 -21.12
CA LEU A 405 8.81 4.14 -21.38
C LEU A 405 8.38 5.44 -22.07
N GLU A 406 7.48 5.36 -23.05
CA GLU A 406 6.85 6.52 -23.70
C GLU A 406 6.24 7.47 -22.66
N TYR A 407 5.40 6.95 -21.75
CA TYR A 407 4.76 7.80 -20.74
C TYR A 407 5.79 8.52 -19.85
N SER A 408 6.86 7.84 -19.47
CA SER A 408 7.92 8.40 -18.62
C SER A 408 8.72 9.45 -19.38
N ALA A 409 9.15 9.15 -20.60
CA ALA A 409 9.88 10.05 -21.49
C ALA A 409 9.05 11.31 -21.82
N MET A 410 7.75 11.14 -22.10
CA MET A 410 6.83 12.24 -22.39
C MET A 410 6.57 13.13 -21.17
N ALA A 411 6.53 12.56 -19.96
CA ALA A 411 6.46 13.35 -18.73
C ALA A 411 7.68 14.27 -18.59
N TYR A 412 8.88 13.77 -18.88
CA TYR A 412 10.10 14.57 -18.83
C TYR A 412 10.15 15.65 -19.92
N VAL A 413 9.74 15.35 -21.15
CA VAL A 413 9.60 16.35 -22.22
C VAL A 413 8.66 17.49 -21.81
N ARG A 414 7.55 17.19 -21.12
CA ARG A 414 6.65 18.23 -20.60
C ARG A 414 7.36 19.11 -19.56
N ARG A 415 8.11 18.52 -18.61
CA ARG A 415 8.91 19.31 -17.65
C ARG A 415 9.92 20.23 -18.35
N MET A 416 10.58 19.74 -19.40
CA MET A 416 11.51 20.56 -20.20
C MET A 416 10.81 21.70 -20.92
N MET A 417 9.64 21.46 -21.53
CA MET A 417 8.88 22.51 -22.21
C MET A 417 8.33 23.59 -21.26
N ASP A 418 7.99 23.21 -20.02
CA ASP A 418 7.55 24.15 -19.00
C ASP A 418 8.71 25.02 -18.48
N TYR A 419 9.92 24.45 -18.42
CA TYR A 419 11.14 25.14 -17.98
C TYR A 419 11.74 26.05 -19.07
N PHE A 420 11.94 25.52 -20.28
CA PHE A 420 12.48 26.25 -21.42
C PHE A 420 11.39 27.05 -22.14
N THR A 421 11.06 28.21 -21.59
CA THR A 421 9.96 29.05 -22.12
C THR A 421 10.33 29.83 -23.39
N ASP A 422 11.62 30.14 -23.60
CA ASP A 422 12.08 30.80 -24.81
C ASP A 422 12.09 29.83 -25.99
N LYS A 423 11.05 29.91 -26.81
CA LYS A 423 10.90 29.08 -28.01
C LYS A 423 11.99 29.30 -29.05
N ARG A 424 12.74 30.40 -29.00
CA ARG A 424 13.87 30.65 -29.91
C ARG A 424 15.22 30.29 -29.27
N GLY A 425 15.21 30.02 -27.96
CA GLY A 425 16.37 29.57 -27.21
C GLY A 425 16.90 28.25 -27.74
N LYS A 426 18.22 28.06 -27.59
CA LYS A 426 18.93 26.87 -28.07
C LYS A 426 18.31 25.60 -27.48
N ASP A 427 18.14 25.55 -26.16
CA ASP A 427 17.70 24.34 -25.46
C ASP A 427 16.29 23.90 -25.89
N TYR A 428 15.36 24.85 -26.06
CA TYR A 428 14.03 24.57 -26.59
C TYR A 428 14.09 23.98 -28.01
N GLN A 429 14.94 24.53 -28.88
CA GLN A 429 15.09 24.05 -30.25
C GLN A 429 15.73 22.66 -30.30
N ASP A 430 16.67 22.37 -29.40
CA ASP A 430 17.32 21.07 -29.31
C ASP A 430 16.33 20.00 -28.84
N VAL A 431 15.57 20.26 -27.77
CA VAL A 431 14.46 19.40 -27.31
C VAL A 431 13.42 19.18 -28.41
N LYS A 432 13.02 20.25 -29.10
CA LYS A 432 12.06 20.16 -30.21
C LYS A 432 12.57 19.24 -31.33
N LYS A 433 13.81 19.42 -31.78
CA LYS A 433 14.39 18.60 -32.87
C LYS A 433 14.49 17.14 -32.44
N PHE A 434 14.94 16.89 -31.22
CA PHE A 434 15.02 15.55 -30.67
C PHE A 434 13.66 14.86 -30.64
N VAL A 435 12.63 15.49 -30.07
CA VAL A 435 11.28 14.90 -30.03
C VAL A 435 10.69 14.71 -31.44
N GLN A 436 10.90 15.66 -32.36
CA GLN A 436 10.39 15.54 -33.72
C GLN A 436 11.05 14.45 -34.58
N HIS A 437 12.21 13.95 -34.17
CA HIS A 437 12.94 12.93 -34.91
C HIS A 437 12.93 11.61 -34.14
N THR A 438 13.46 11.62 -32.92
CA THR A 438 13.68 10.42 -32.11
C THR A 438 12.37 9.82 -31.58
N PHE A 439 11.39 10.64 -31.15
CA PHE A 439 10.12 10.10 -30.64
C PHE A 439 9.20 9.63 -31.78
N THR A 440 9.31 10.24 -32.96
CA THR A 440 8.59 9.77 -34.15
C THR A 440 9.19 8.46 -34.67
N GLU A 441 10.52 8.33 -34.69
CA GLU A 441 11.20 7.08 -35.07
C GLU A 441 10.92 5.95 -34.07
N ALA A 442 10.93 6.24 -32.77
CA ALA A 442 10.58 5.28 -31.73
C ALA A 442 9.08 4.90 -31.71
N GLY A 443 8.25 5.56 -32.52
CA GLY A 443 6.81 5.32 -32.58
C GLY A 443 6.01 5.85 -31.39
N PHE A 444 6.61 6.70 -30.55
CA PHE A 444 5.96 7.35 -29.40
C PHE A 444 4.96 8.43 -29.84
N LEU A 445 5.25 9.11 -30.96
CA LEU A 445 4.39 10.15 -31.52
C LEU A 445 4.28 9.99 -33.02
N LYS A 446 3.13 10.38 -33.59
CA LYS A 446 3.04 10.62 -35.04
C LYS A 446 3.67 11.97 -35.37
N ASP A 447 4.18 12.12 -36.60
CA ASP A 447 4.76 13.39 -37.08
C ASP A 447 3.86 14.61 -36.82
N LYS A 448 2.56 14.45 -37.04
CA LYS A 448 1.57 15.50 -36.78
C LYS A 448 1.49 15.88 -35.31
N GLU A 449 1.49 14.91 -34.41
CA GLU A 449 1.39 15.11 -32.96
C GLU A 449 2.67 15.78 -32.43
N ALA A 450 3.84 15.33 -32.89
CA ALA A 450 5.12 15.93 -32.57
C ALA A 450 5.19 17.39 -33.05
N VAL A 451 4.71 17.68 -34.26
CA VAL A 451 4.65 19.06 -34.78
C VAL A 451 3.65 19.93 -34.01
N GLU A 452 2.48 19.40 -33.64
CA GLU A 452 1.46 20.12 -32.87
C GLU A 452 1.88 20.43 -31.44
N MET A 453 2.63 19.54 -30.79
CA MET A 453 3.16 19.74 -29.44
C MET A 453 3.95 21.04 -29.30
N PHE A 454 4.72 21.42 -30.32
CA PHE A 454 5.54 22.65 -30.31
C PHE A 454 4.88 23.84 -31.02
N LYS A 455 3.64 23.72 -31.51
CA LYS A 455 2.91 24.86 -32.09
C LYS A 455 2.45 25.81 -30.99
N THR A 456 2.55 27.10 -31.25
CA THR A 456 1.93 28.12 -30.40
C THR A 456 0.43 28.14 -30.65
N LYS A 457 -0.38 27.76 -29.64
CA LYS A 457 -1.84 27.97 -29.70
C LYS A 457 -2.09 29.48 -29.85
N ARG A 458 -2.63 29.89 -31.00
CA ARG A 458 -3.08 31.28 -31.20
C ARG A 458 -4.26 31.50 -30.25
N LYS A 459 -4.24 32.60 -29.48
CA LYS A 459 -5.45 33.03 -28.76
C LYS A 459 -6.58 33.19 -29.80
N PRO A 460 -7.81 32.75 -29.50
CA PRO A 460 -8.96 33.13 -30.32
C PRO A 460 -8.94 34.64 -30.48
N LYS A 461 -9.11 35.13 -31.71
CA LYS A 461 -9.43 36.55 -31.90
C LYS A 461 -10.85 36.72 -31.37
N ASP A 462 -11.02 37.58 -30.38
CA ASP A 462 -12.33 38.07 -29.95
C ASP A 462 -13.12 38.67 -31.12
#